data_AF-A0A9P1HLC4-F1
#
_entry.id   AF-A0A9P1HLC4-F1
#
_cell.length_a   1.000
_cell.length_b   1.000
_cell.length_c   1.000
_cell.angle_alpha   90.00
_cell.angle_beta   90.00
_cell.angle_gamma   90.00
#
_symmetry.space_group_name_H-M   'P 1'
#
loop_
_entity.id
_entity.type
_entity.pdbx_description
1 polymer ?
#
loop_
_entity_poly.entity_id
_entity_poly.type
_entity_poly.pdbx_seq_one_letter_code
_entity_poly.pdbx_strand_id
1 'polypeptide(L)'
;MFAIKQFSKLIFRPVGEVLLTPSPIQLRLCSSSAVKVDQDEPIALEKNPYEKDKRKCLLCRTGLDLDYKNSRLLQQFVSTFSGRVYDQHITGLCDDQQKKLIETIALSRKAGYMPVFVKDPKYVRDPKLFDPLRPVRPHSFA
;
A
#
# COMPACT_ATOMS: atom_id res chain seq x y z
N MET A 1 1.25 33.16 -42.16
CA MET A 1 1.36 33.45 -40.71
C MET A 1 2.00 32.24 -40.05
N PHE A 2 3.31 32.31 -39.82
CA PHE A 2 4.09 31.32 -39.09
C PHE A 2 4.08 31.67 -37.60
N ALA A 3 3.87 30.69 -36.73
CA ALA A 3 4.34 30.73 -35.35
C ALA A 3 4.77 29.32 -34.93
N ILE A 4 6.09 29.16 -34.88
CA ILE A 4 6.84 28.06 -34.27
C ILE A 4 6.91 28.36 -32.76
N LYS A 5 6.74 27.36 -31.88
CA LYS A 5 7.71 27.03 -30.81
C LYS A 5 7.26 25.87 -29.92
N GLN A 6 8.22 24.98 -29.75
CA GLN A 6 8.32 23.72 -29.03
C GLN A 6 8.99 23.99 -27.67
N PHE A 7 8.47 23.49 -26.54
CA PHE A 7 9.18 23.42 -25.23
C PHE A 7 8.47 22.35 -24.37
N SER A 8 8.92 21.09 -24.35
CA SER A 8 10.02 20.51 -23.56
C SER A 8 9.60 20.01 -22.17
N LYS A 9 9.94 18.74 -21.92
CA LYS A 9 9.92 18.02 -20.65
C LYS A 9 10.37 18.88 -19.47
N LEU A 10 9.64 18.82 -18.36
CA LEU A 10 10.18 19.10 -17.03
C LEU A 10 9.91 17.92 -16.12
N ILE A 11 10.97 17.10 -16.02
CA ILE A 11 11.29 16.26 -14.87
C ILE A 11 11.95 17.22 -13.89
N PHE A 12 11.38 17.40 -12.69
CA PHE A 12 12.08 18.09 -11.61
C PHE A 12 12.10 17.20 -10.37
N ARG A 13 13.33 16.88 -9.96
CA ARG A 13 13.69 16.16 -8.74
C ARG A 13 13.43 17.05 -7.52
N PRO A 14 12.99 16.49 -6.37
CA PRO A 14 13.00 17.24 -5.12
C PRO A 14 14.43 17.28 -4.55
N VAL A 15 14.97 18.50 -4.44
CA VAL A 15 16.08 18.89 -3.55
C VAL A 15 15.37 19.41 -2.29
N GLY A 16 15.60 18.91 -1.09
CA GLY A 16 16.86 18.93 -0.35
C GLY A 16 16.72 19.97 0.77
N GLU A 17 16.93 19.51 2.00
CA GLU A 17 17.35 20.27 3.19
C GLU A 17 16.55 21.51 3.64
N VAL A 18 15.69 21.28 4.64
CA VAL A 18 15.25 22.33 5.56
C VAL A 18 16.37 22.56 6.58
N LEU A 19 17.22 23.56 6.31
CA LEU A 19 18.14 24.12 7.30
C LEU A 19 17.31 24.82 8.39
N LEU A 20 17.31 24.28 9.60
CA LEU A 20 16.96 25.03 10.80
C LEU A 20 18.26 25.44 11.50
N THR A 21 18.71 26.67 11.24
CA THR A 21 19.69 27.36 12.08
C THR A 21 18.98 27.96 13.29
N PRO A 22 19.47 27.76 14.52
CA PRO A 22 19.27 28.73 15.58
C PRO A 22 20.53 29.58 15.76
N SER A 23 20.34 30.89 15.70
CA SER A 23 21.29 31.96 16.04
C SER A 23 21.64 31.98 17.55
N PRO A 24 22.70 32.70 17.97
CA PRO A 24 23.48 32.39 19.16
C PRO A 24 22.91 33.02 20.44
N ILE A 25 22.76 32.22 21.49
CA ILE A 25 22.61 32.70 22.86
C ILE A 25 23.96 32.46 23.54
N GLN A 26 24.61 33.54 23.99
CA GLN A 26 25.92 33.50 24.63
C GLN A 26 25.89 32.59 25.88
N LEU A 27 26.55 31.43 25.82
CA LEU A 27 26.90 30.68 27.02
C LEU A 27 28.26 31.14 27.53
N ARG A 28 28.30 31.44 28.84
CA ARG A 28 29.51 31.69 29.62
C ARG A 28 30.50 30.55 29.45
N LEU A 29 31.75 30.92 29.20
CA LEU A 29 32.90 30.04 29.12
C LEU A 29 33.34 29.69 30.54
N CYS A 30 33.43 28.40 30.86
CA CYS A 30 34.27 27.93 31.94
C CYS A 30 34.82 26.51 31.66
N SER A 31 36.15 26.47 31.67
CA SER A 31 37.01 25.38 32.14
C SER A 31 37.10 24.09 31.31
N SER A 32 38.30 23.84 30.83
CA SER A 32 38.81 22.57 30.30
C SER A 32 38.47 21.39 31.24
N SER A 33 37.50 20.56 30.86
CA SER A 33 37.27 19.24 31.43
C SER A 33 37.36 18.19 30.32
N ALA A 34 38.24 17.21 30.53
CA ALA A 34 38.42 16.07 29.66
C ALA A 34 37.05 15.44 29.30
N VAL A 35 36.82 15.20 28.01
CA VAL A 35 35.60 14.57 27.49
C VAL A 35 35.52 13.16 28.08
N LYS A 36 34.79 13.02 29.18
CA LYS A 36 34.28 11.73 29.61
C LYS A 36 33.12 11.43 28.66
N VAL A 37 33.29 10.45 27.78
CA VAL A 37 32.18 9.93 26.99
C VAL A 37 31.31 9.16 27.98
N ASP A 38 30.23 9.78 28.43
CA ASP A 38 29.26 9.16 29.31
C ASP A 38 28.62 7.99 28.56
N GLN A 39 28.76 6.77 29.11
CA GLN A 39 28.38 5.53 28.43
C GLN A 39 26.86 5.37 28.22
N ASP A 40 26.07 6.26 28.83
CA ASP A 40 24.61 6.27 28.81
C ASP A 40 24.01 7.33 27.86
N GLU A 41 24.83 8.00 27.03
CA GLU A 41 24.31 8.92 26.01
C GLU A 41 23.62 8.18 24.85
N PRO A 42 22.49 8.69 24.34
CA PRO A 42 21.79 8.08 23.22
C PRO A 42 22.61 8.21 21.93
N ILE A 43 22.88 7.07 21.30
CA ILE A 43 23.63 7.01 20.03
C ILE A 43 22.67 7.27 18.86
N ALA A 44 23.07 8.14 17.94
CA ALA A 44 22.36 8.35 16.68
C ALA A 44 22.58 7.16 15.74
N LEU A 45 21.57 6.31 15.58
CA LEU A 45 21.58 5.18 14.65
C LEU A 45 20.95 5.59 13.30
N GLU A 46 21.58 5.18 12.18
CA GLU A 46 21.06 5.45 10.83
C GLU A 46 19.70 4.77 10.55
N LYS A 47 19.46 3.62 11.19
CA LYS A 47 18.23 2.83 11.07
C LYS A 47 17.81 2.31 12.43
N ASN A 48 16.49 2.25 12.66
CA ASN A 48 15.94 1.78 13.93
C ASN A 48 16.06 0.23 14.03
N PRO A 49 16.81 -0.31 15.00
CA PRO A 49 16.98 -1.77 15.16
C PRO A 49 15.71 -2.50 15.58
N TYR A 50 14.69 -1.79 16.07
CA TYR A 50 13.38 -2.33 16.45
C TYR A 50 12.31 -2.16 15.35
N GLU A 51 12.69 -1.67 14.17
CA GLU A 51 11.77 -1.52 13.05
C GLU A 51 11.32 -2.90 12.54
N LYS A 52 10.00 -3.10 12.50
CA LYS A 52 9.39 -4.33 11.96
C LYS A 52 9.27 -4.25 10.45
N ASP A 53 9.41 -5.39 9.80
CA ASP A 53 9.18 -5.50 8.37
C ASP A 53 7.80 -4.98 7.96
N LYS A 54 7.75 -4.29 6.82
CA LYS A 54 6.51 -3.78 6.26
C LYS A 54 5.57 -4.94 5.94
N ARG A 55 4.31 -4.81 6.36
CA ARG A 55 3.26 -5.78 6.07
C ARG A 55 3.00 -5.83 4.57
N LYS A 56 3.03 -7.04 4.00
CA LYS A 56 2.74 -7.30 2.58
C LYS A 56 1.30 -7.77 2.41
N CYS A 57 0.68 -7.41 1.29
CA CYS A 57 -0.63 -7.93 0.91
C CYS A 57 -0.59 -9.44 0.61
N LEU A 58 -1.73 -10.12 0.62
CA LEU A 58 -1.79 -11.56 0.34
C LEU A 58 -1.17 -11.91 -1.01
N LEU A 59 -1.60 -11.26 -2.09
CA LEU A 59 -1.07 -11.48 -3.45
C LEU A 59 0.43 -11.15 -3.57
N CYS A 60 0.87 -10.10 -2.87
CA CYS A 60 2.25 -9.65 -2.84
C CYS A 60 3.17 -10.63 -2.11
N ARG A 61 2.63 -11.33 -1.10
CA ARG A 61 3.36 -12.31 -0.30
C ARG A 61 3.47 -13.65 -1.02
N THR A 62 2.39 -14.09 -1.69
CA THR A 62 2.40 -15.35 -2.45
C THR A 62 2.98 -15.20 -3.86
N GLY A 63 3.08 -14.00 -4.40
CA GLY A 63 3.58 -13.78 -5.77
C GLY A 63 2.63 -14.33 -6.84
N LEU A 64 1.33 -14.29 -6.58
CA LEU A 64 0.31 -14.76 -7.52
C LEU A 64 -0.08 -13.67 -8.49
N ASP A 65 -0.03 -13.98 -9.78
CA ASP A 65 -0.48 -13.10 -10.85
C ASP A 65 -1.99 -13.24 -11.11
N LEU A 66 -2.64 -12.11 -11.38
CA LEU A 66 -4.08 -12.04 -11.62
C LEU A 66 -4.37 -12.17 -13.11
N ASP A 67 -4.91 -13.32 -13.52
CA ASP A 67 -5.38 -13.56 -14.89
C ASP A 67 -6.90 -13.53 -14.99
N TYR A 68 -7.42 -12.92 -16.06
CA TYR A 68 -8.87 -12.86 -16.32
C TYR A 68 -9.49 -14.23 -16.64
N LYS A 69 -8.66 -15.18 -17.09
CA LYS A 69 -9.07 -16.56 -17.39
C LYS A 69 -9.29 -17.39 -16.12
N ASN A 70 -8.61 -17.03 -15.03
CA ASN A 70 -8.63 -17.77 -13.77
C ASN A 70 -9.85 -17.37 -12.93
N SER A 71 -11.05 -17.72 -13.41
CA SER A 71 -12.32 -17.36 -12.77
C SER A 71 -12.43 -17.85 -11.33
N ARG A 72 -11.86 -19.02 -11.01
CA ARG A 72 -11.84 -19.58 -9.65
C ARG A 72 -11.19 -18.65 -8.62
N LEU A 73 -10.04 -18.07 -8.95
CA LEU A 73 -9.32 -17.15 -8.06
C LEU A 73 -10.08 -15.83 -7.92
N LEU A 74 -10.51 -15.24 -9.04
CA LEU A 74 -11.24 -13.98 -9.06
C LEU A 74 -12.54 -14.05 -8.23
N GLN A 75 -13.24 -15.18 -8.28
CA GLN A 75 -14.47 -15.41 -7.53
C GLN A 75 -14.29 -15.53 -6.01
N GLN A 76 -13.06 -15.66 -5.50
CA GLN A 76 -12.81 -15.55 -4.06
C GLN A 76 -12.93 -14.12 -3.56
N PHE A 77 -12.73 -13.12 -4.43
CA PHE A 77 -12.83 -11.69 -4.12
C PHE A 77 -14.23 -11.11 -4.37
N VAL A 78 -15.21 -11.95 -4.69
CA VAL A 78 -16.57 -11.56 -5.05
C VAL A 78 -17.56 -12.13 -4.04
N SER A 79 -18.54 -11.31 -3.64
CA SER A 79 -19.65 -11.72 -2.77
C SER A 79 -20.48 -12.83 -3.41
N THR A 80 -20.76 -13.87 -2.64
CA THR A 80 -21.53 -15.05 -3.08
C THR A 80 -22.93 -14.68 -3.56
N PHE A 81 -23.60 -13.74 -2.88
CA PHE A 81 -25.00 -13.42 -3.11
C PHE A 81 -25.20 -12.28 -4.11
N SER A 82 -24.39 -11.23 -4.05
CA SER A 82 -24.59 -10.03 -4.87
C SER A 82 -23.67 -9.95 -6.09
N GLY A 83 -22.66 -10.83 -6.20
CA GLY A 83 -21.67 -10.73 -7.26
C GLY A 83 -20.84 -9.45 -7.19
N ARG A 84 -20.90 -8.67 -6.10
CA ARG A 84 -20.09 -7.45 -5.93
C ARG A 84 -18.67 -7.79 -5.51
N VAL A 85 -17.69 -7.07 -6.04
CA VAL A 85 -16.28 -7.21 -5.62
C VAL A 85 -16.13 -6.63 -4.23
N TYR A 86 -15.39 -7.31 -3.34
CA TYR A 86 -15.12 -6.79 -2.00
C TYR A 86 -14.16 -5.59 -2.04
N ASP A 87 -14.40 -4.63 -1.15
CA ASP A 87 -13.56 -3.45 -1.00
C ASP A 87 -12.25 -3.74 -0.28
N GLN A 88 -11.31 -2.80 -0.38
CA GLN A 88 -9.97 -2.92 0.18
C GLN A 88 -9.93 -3.16 1.69
N HIS A 89 -10.85 -2.55 2.45
CA HIS A 89 -10.90 -2.71 3.91
C HIS A 89 -11.30 -4.13 4.36
N ILE A 90 -11.86 -4.92 3.44
CA ILE A 90 -12.21 -6.33 3.61
C ILE A 90 -11.07 -7.22 3.09
N THR A 91 -10.60 -6.97 1.85
CA THR A 91 -9.59 -7.82 1.20
C THR A 91 -8.17 -7.61 1.74
N GLY A 92 -7.86 -6.44 2.29
CA GLY A 92 -6.52 -6.10 2.79
C GLY A 92 -5.45 -6.06 1.69
N LEU A 93 -5.84 -5.84 0.43
CA LEU A 93 -4.90 -5.71 -0.69
C LEU A 93 -4.26 -4.30 -0.75
N CYS A 94 -3.08 -4.22 -1.36
CA CYS A 94 -2.49 -2.94 -1.75
C CYS A 94 -3.35 -2.26 -2.83
N ASP A 95 -3.30 -0.94 -2.92
CA ASP A 95 -4.11 -0.16 -3.88
C ASP A 95 -3.88 -0.61 -5.33
N ASP A 96 -2.63 -0.88 -5.69
CA ASP A 96 -2.25 -1.31 -7.04
C ASP A 96 -2.84 -2.68 -7.38
N GLN A 97 -2.82 -3.60 -6.42
CA GLN A 97 -3.36 -4.95 -6.61
C GLN A 97 -4.90 -4.93 -6.64
N GLN A 98 -5.53 -4.07 -5.84
CA GLN A 98 -6.98 -3.90 -5.85
C GLN A 98 -7.46 -3.35 -7.20
N LYS A 99 -6.76 -2.36 -7.78
CA LYS A 99 -7.09 -1.82 -9.11
C LYS A 99 -6.96 -2.89 -10.19
N LYS A 100 -5.83 -3.60 -10.21
CA LYS A 100 -5.60 -4.73 -11.13
C LYS A 100 -6.69 -5.80 -11.02
N LEU A 101 -7.10 -6.13 -9.80
CA LEU A 101 -8.17 -7.09 -9.54
C LEU A 101 -9.50 -6.63 -10.15
N ILE A 102 -9.89 -5.37 -9.93
CA ILE A 102 -11.14 -4.81 -10.47
C ILE A 102 -11.14 -4.84 -12.01
N GLU A 103 -10.04 -4.44 -12.64
CA GLU A 103 -9.87 -4.46 -14.10
C GLU A 103 -9.95 -5.90 -14.64
N THR A 104 -9.27 -6.83 -13.99
CA THR A 104 -9.22 -8.24 -14.38
C THR A 104 -10.59 -8.91 -14.24
N ILE A 105 -11.33 -8.60 -13.17
CA ILE A 105 -12.72 -9.05 -12.95
C ILE A 105 -13.64 -8.48 -14.03
N ALA A 106 -13.52 -7.18 -14.33
CA ALA A 106 -14.32 -6.54 -15.37
C ALA A 106 -14.04 -7.18 -16.74
N LEU A 107 -12.77 -7.49 -17.04
CA LEU A 107 -12.37 -8.19 -18.26
C LEU A 107 -12.92 -9.62 -18.31
N SER A 108 -12.82 -10.37 -17.21
CA SER A 108 -13.33 -11.74 -17.09
C SER A 108 -14.85 -11.81 -17.32
N ARG A 109 -15.60 -10.85 -16.77
CA ARG A 109 -17.05 -10.70 -17.00
C ARG A 109 -17.39 -10.40 -18.44
N LYS A 110 -16.68 -9.45 -19.06
CA LYS A 110 -16.88 -9.10 -20.48
C LYS A 110 -16.57 -10.27 -21.41
N ALA A 111 -15.55 -11.05 -21.08
CA ALA A 111 -15.13 -12.23 -21.83
C ALA A 111 -16.00 -13.48 -21.55
N GLY A 112 -16.94 -13.42 -20.59
CA GLY A 112 -17.85 -14.53 -20.29
C GLY A 112 -17.25 -15.66 -19.43
N TYR A 113 -16.07 -15.46 -18.81
CA TYR A 113 -15.45 -16.47 -17.92
C TYR A 113 -16.05 -16.47 -16.51
N MET A 114 -16.74 -15.39 -16.11
CA MET A 114 -17.31 -15.23 -14.78
C MET A 114 -18.67 -14.51 -14.84
N PRO A 115 -19.70 -14.99 -14.11
CA PRO A 115 -21.00 -14.32 -14.01
C PRO A 115 -20.92 -12.97 -13.29
N VAL A 116 -21.87 -12.07 -13.62
CA VAL A 116 -21.93 -10.70 -13.07
C VAL A 116 -22.72 -10.63 -11.77
N PHE A 117 -23.86 -11.32 -11.70
CA PHE A 117 -24.85 -11.14 -10.62
C PHE A 117 -24.63 -12.05 -9.42
N VAL A 118 -24.26 -13.31 -9.65
CA VAL A 118 -24.12 -14.33 -8.61
C VAL A 118 -22.87 -15.11 -8.88
N LYS A 119 -22.20 -15.57 -7.83
CA LYS A 119 -21.03 -16.44 -7.93
C LYS A 119 -21.41 -17.79 -8.55
N ASP A 120 -20.50 -18.42 -9.30
CA ASP A 120 -20.77 -19.76 -9.84
C ASP A 120 -20.91 -20.77 -8.70
N PRO A 121 -21.95 -21.63 -8.74
CA PRO A 121 -22.22 -22.60 -7.66
C PRO A 121 -21.05 -23.56 -7.43
N LYS A 122 -20.24 -23.81 -8.46
CA LYS A 122 -19.02 -24.65 -8.39
C LYS A 122 -17.99 -24.11 -7.38
N TYR A 123 -17.86 -22.78 -7.27
CA TYR A 123 -16.82 -22.14 -6.46
C TYR A 123 -17.35 -21.61 -5.12
N VAL A 124 -18.63 -21.79 -4.80
CA VAL A 124 -19.25 -21.30 -3.55
C VAL A 124 -18.64 -21.97 -2.32
N ARG A 125 -18.25 -23.26 -2.44
CA ARG A 125 -17.70 -24.06 -1.33
C ARG A 125 -16.18 -23.95 -1.17
N ASP A 126 -15.51 -23.13 -1.99
CA ASP A 126 -14.07 -22.89 -1.83
C ASP A 126 -13.79 -22.21 -0.46
N PRO A 127 -12.65 -22.51 0.19
CA PRO A 127 -12.29 -21.88 1.45
C PRO A 127 -12.23 -20.35 1.27
N LYS A 128 -12.90 -19.62 2.16
CA LYS A 128 -12.96 -18.16 2.10
C LYS A 128 -11.65 -17.58 2.61
N LEU A 129 -11.03 -16.71 1.81
CA LEU A 129 -9.84 -15.95 2.21
C LEU A 129 -10.17 -14.81 3.19
N PHE A 130 -11.42 -14.32 3.15
CA PHE A 130 -11.88 -13.14 3.86
C PHE A 130 -13.20 -13.40 4.56
N ASP A 131 -13.35 -12.83 5.75
CA ASP A 131 -14.61 -12.75 6.46
C ASP A 131 -15.18 -11.34 6.33
N PRO A 132 -16.24 -11.11 5.52
CA PRO A 132 -16.84 -9.79 5.33
C PRO A 132 -17.38 -9.15 6.62
N LEU A 133 -17.61 -9.96 7.67
CA LEU A 133 -18.13 -9.52 8.95
C LEU A 133 -17.06 -8.98 9.91
N ARG A 134 -15.77 -9.17 9.60
CA ARG A 134 -14.65 -8.68 10.42
C ARG A 134 -13.66 -7.88 9.57
N PRO A 135 -14.01 -6.65 9.18
CA PRO A 135 -13.11 -5.79 8.42
C PRO A 135 -11.88 -5.40 9.24
N VAL A 136 -10.74 -5.24 8.57
CA VAL A 136 -9.44 -4.94 9.23
C VAL A 136 -9.42 -3.53 9.81
N ARG A 137 -10.15 -2.59 9.20
CA ARG A 137 -10.36 -1.24 9.72
C ARG A 137 -11.84 -1.08 10.05
N PRO A 138 -12.19 -0.76 11.31
CA PRO A 138 -13.58 -0.47 11.66
C PRO A 138 -14.00 0.84 10.95
N HIS A 139 -15.25 0.90 10.51
CA HIS A 139 -15.84 2.16 10.06
C HIS A 139 -16.27 2.98 11.29
N SER A 140 -16.29 4.30 11.19
CA SER A 140 -16.59 5.21 12.32
C SER A 140 -17.98 5.01 12.95
N PHE A 141 -18.90 4.36 12.23
CA PHE A 141 -20.27 4.08 12.69
C PHE A 141 -20.51 2.60 13.08
N ALA A 142 -19.44 1.83 13.35
CA ALA A 142 -19.48 0.39 13.70
C ALA A 142 -19.36 0.20 15.20
#